data_AF-A0A0B8PH22-F1
#
_entry.id   AF-A0A0B8PH22-F1
#
_cell.length_a   1.000
_cell.length_b   1.000
_cell.length_c   1.000
_cell.angle_alpha   90.00
_cell.angle_beta   90.00
_cell.angle_gamma   90.00
#
_symmetry.space_group_name_H-M   'P 1'
#
loop_
_entity.id
_entity.type
_entity.pdbx_description
1 polymer ?
#
loop_
_entity_poly.entity_id
_entity_poly.type
_entity_poly.pdbx_seq_one_letter_code
_entity_poly.pdbx_strand_id
1 'polypeptide(L)'
;MIFHEWSLIFFTVFAQTAVGAYLLVSFRALVDGHDTDKINSYKIPMFFLWAIMGVGFLFSTTHLSSPLRAFNALNQFGSAWLSNEIFFGAAFFAVGGLQWLLSVLNKGGAALQKILMFAAMALGVVFMYAMINVYMIDTVLPGTTSIPQ
;
A
#
# COMPACT_ATOMS: atom_id res chain seq x y z
N MET A 1 14.76 20.04 -3.63
CA MET A 1 13.54 19.96 -4.47
C MET A 1 13.55 18.65 -5.26
N ILE A 2 14.56 18.38 -6.09
CA ILE A 2 14.68 17.13 -6.87
C ILE A 2 14.50 15.85 -6.02
N PHE A 3 15.21 15.69 -4.90
CA PHE A 3 15.09 14.47 -4.09
C PHE A 3 13.67 14.19 -3.55
N HIS A 4 12.81 15.21 -3.42
CA HIS A 4 11.42 15.09 -2.92
C HIS A 4 10.51 14.39 -3.92
N GLU A 5 10.61 14.79 -5.18
CA GLU A 5 9.81 14.24 -6.25
C GLU A 5 10.22 12.79 -6.54
N TRP A 6 11.53 12.51 -6.54
CA TRP A 6 12.05 11.16 -6.76
C TRP A 6 11.59 10.15 -5.70
N SER A 7 11.56 10.56 -4.44
CA SER A 7 11.13 9.68 -3.35
C SER A 7 9.65 9.30 -3.44
N LEU A 8 8.80 10.25 -3.83
CA LEU A 8 7.36 10.02 -3.98
C LEU A 8 7.07 9.15 -5.22
N ILE A 9 7.84 9.31 -6.29
CA ILE A 9 7.79 8.44 -7.48
C ILE A 9 8.16 7.00 -7.10
N PHE A 10 9.27 6.77 -6.39
CA PHE A 10 9.65 5.42 -5.98
C PHE A 10 8.63 4.77 -5.04
N PHE A 11 8.12 5.53 -4.07
CA PHE A 11 7.08 5.04 -3.17
C PHE A 11 5.84 4.59 -3.96
N THR A 12 5.33 5.44 -4.86
CA THR A 12 4.11 5.16 -5.62
C THR A 12 4.29 3.96 -6.56
N VAL A 13 5.40 3.86 -7.29
CA VAL A 13 5.66 2.72 -8.18
C VAL A 13 5.76 1.41 -7.41
N PHE A 14 6.49 1.39 -6.29
CA PHE A 14 6.62 0.18 -5.47
C PHE A 14 5.31 -0.20 -4.78
N ALA A 15 4.56 0.77 -4.28
CA ALA A 15 3.24 0.56 -3.69
C ALA A 15 2.25 -0.02 -4.70
N GLN A 16 2.14 0.59 -5.88
CA GLN A 16 1.23 0.12 -6.95
C GLN A 16 1.62 -1.27 -7.45
N THR A 17 2.92 -1.55 -7.58
CA THR A 17 3.43 -2.88 -7.95
C THR A 17 3.06 -3.91 -6.89
N ALA A 18 3.26 -3.61 -5.61
CA ALA A 18 2.93 -4.50 -4.51
C ALA A 18 1.42 -4.80 -4.44
N VAL A 19 0.58 -3.76 -4.53
CA VAL A 19 -0.89 -3.93 -4.53
C VAL A 19 -1.34 -4.73 -5.74
N GLY A 20 -0.89 -4.38 -6.95
CA GLY A 20 -1.28 -5.07 -8.18
C GLY A 20 -0.89 -6.55 -8.17
N ALA A 21 0.35 -6.86 -7.77
CA ALA A 21 0.82 -8.23 -7.67
C ALA A 21 0.05 -9.02 -6.60
N TYR A 22 -0.27 -8.41 -5.45
CA TYR A 22 -1.05 -9.06 -4.40
C TYR A 22 -2.46 -9.40 -4.89
N LEU A 23 -3.15 -8.45 -5.54
CA LEU A 23 -4.48 -8.65 -6.10
C LEU A 23 -4.51 -9.78 -7.13
N LEU A 24 -3.52 -9.85 -8.02
CA LEU A 24 -3.41 -10.93 -9.02
C LEU A 24 -3.25 -12.31 -8.37
N VAL A 25 -2.36 -12.43 -7.37
CA VAL A 25 -2.13 -13.70 -6.65
C VAL A 25 -3.36 -14.11 -5.85
N SER A 26 -3.98 -13.17 -5.12
CA SER A 26 -5.20 -13.44 -4.36
C SER A 26 -6.37 -13.82 -5.27
N PHE A 27 -6.53 -13.13 -6.40
CA PHE A 27 -7.57 -13.48 -7.38
C PHE A 27 -7.34 -14.88 -7.98
N ARG A 28 -6.10 -15.22 -8.32
CA ARG A 28 -5.74 -16.58 -8.77
C ARG A 28 -6.10 -17.62 -7.71
N ALA A 29 -5.81 -17.37 -6.43
CA ALA A 29 -6.12 -18.26 -5.32
C ALA A 29 -7.63 -18.45 -5.11
N LEU A 30 -8.45 -17.43 -5.39
CA LEU A 30 -9.92 -17.52 -5.37
C LEU A 30 -10.44 -18.44 -6.49
N VAL A 31 -9.90 -18.29 -7.71
CA VAL A 31 -10.31 -19.11 -8.87
C VAL A 31 -9.88 -20.57 -8.72
N ASP A 32 -8.68 -20.81 -8.18
CA ASP A 32 -8.13 -22.17 -8.02
C ASP A 32 -8.66 -22.93 -6.78
N GLY A 33 -9.56 -22.33 -5.99
CA GLY A 33 -10.24 -23.01 -4.88
C GLY A 33 -9.50 -23.02 -3.54
N HIS A 34 -8.60 -22.06 -3.27
CA HIS A 34 -7.88 -21.94 -1.99
C HIS A 34 -7.13 -23.22 -1.54
N ASP A 35 -6.57 -23.95 -2.51
CA ASP A 35 -5.75 -25.12 -2.24
C ASP A 35 -4.44 -24.72 -1.54
N THR A 36 -4.24 -25.21 -0.31
CA THR A 36 -3.08 -24.91 0.55
C THR A 36 -1.74 -25.21 -0.11
N ASP A 37 -1.69 -26.22 -0.99
CA ASP A 37 -0.46 -26.60 -1.68
C ASP A 37 -0.09 -25.62 -2.80
N LYS A 38 -1.09 -25.02 -3.46
CA LYS A 38 -0.86 -23.95 -4.44
C LYS A 38 -0.49 -22.64 -3.75
N ILE A 39 -1.07 -22.34 -2.59
CA ILE A 39 -0.71 -21.18 -1.76
C ILE A 39 0.78 -21.25 -1.34
N ASN A 40 1.31 -22.45 -1.08
CA ASN A 40 2.72 -22.64 -0.73
C ASN A 40 3.69 -22.22 -1.84
N SER A 41 3.34 -22.40 -3.11
CA SER A 41 4.20 -22.05 -4.25
C SER A 41 4.45 -20.54 -4.36
N TYR A 42 3.50 -19.71 -3.90
CA TYR A 42 3.61 -18.25 -3.96
C TYR A 42 4.28 -17.62 -2.74
N LYS A 43 4.62 -18.39 -1.71
CA LYS A 43 5.21 -17.87 -0.45
C LYS A 43 6.52 -17.12 -0.67
N ILE A 44 7.38 -17.64 -1.54
CA ILE A 44 8.69 -17.03 -1.86
C ILE A 44 8.52 -15.73 -2.66
N PRO A 45 7.77 -15.67 -3.79
CA PRO A 45 7.58 -14.41 -4.50
C PRO A 45 6.82 -13.36 -3.66
N MET A 46 5.92 -13.76 -2.76
CA MET A 46 5.27 -12.82 -1.85
C MET A 46 6.25 -12.18 -0.84
N PHE A 47 7.33 -12.86 -0.45
CA PHE A 47 8.36 -12.22 0.38
C PHE A 47 8.97 -11.01 -0.33
N PHE A 48 9.33 -11.15 -1.61
CA PHE A 48 9.89 -10.05 -2.39
C PHE A 48 8.89 -8.92 -2.58
N LEU A 49 7.60 -9.24 -2.75
CA LEU A 49 6.53 -8.25 -2.81
C LEU A 49 6.49 -7.40 -1.52
N TRP A 50 6.51 -8.05 -0.35
CA TRP A 50 6.53 -7.33 0.92
C TRP A 50 7.84 -6.59 1.15
N ALA A 51 8.98 -7.13 0.71
CA ALA A 51 10.25 -6.42 0.75
C ALA A 51 10.22 -5.14 -0.09
N ILE A 52 9.71 -5.21 -1.33
CA ILE A 52 9.54 -4.05 -2.21
C ILE A 52 8.62 -3.01 -1.57
N MET A 53 7.49 -3.44 -1.00
CA MET A 53 6.58 -2.54 -0.29
C MET A 53 7.26 -1.87 0.91
N GLY A 54 8.03 -2.63 1.69
CA GLY A 54 8.81 -2.11 2.83
C GLY A 54 9.84 -1.08 2.40
N VAL A 55 10.57 -1.34 1.29
CA VAL A 55 11.49 -0.37 0.68
C VAL A 55 10.74 0.89 0.22
N GLY A 56 9.55 0.75 -0.35
CA GLY A 56 8.67 1.89 -0.67
C GLY A 56 8.38 2.77 0.55
N PHE A 57 8.03 2.16 1.69
CA PHE A 57 7.84 2.90 2.94
C PHE A 57 9.11 3.59 3.44
N LEU A 58 10.27 2.95 3.27
CA LEU A 58 11.54 3.60 3.61
C LEU A 58 11.76 4.86 2.77
N PHE A 59 11.49 4.81 1.47
CA PHE A 59 11.51 6.03 0.64
C PHE A 59 10.54 7.08 1.16
N SER A 60 9.28 6.73 1.43
CA SER A 60 8.28 7.65 2.00
C SER A 60 8.76 8.33 3.31
N THR A 61 9.39 7.58 4.21
CA THR A 61 9.87 8.09 5.51
C THR A 61 11.19 8.87 5.43
N THR A 62 12.08 8.58 4.47
CA THR A 62 13.30 9.37 4.26
C THR A 62 13.03 10.83 3.88
N HIS A 63 11.79 11.15 3.48
CA HIS A 63 11.36 12.52 3.18
C HIS A 63 10.68 13.26 4.33
N LEU A 64 10.09 12.56 5.29
CA LEU A 64 9.59 13.19 6.49
C LEU A 64 10.72 13.26 7.51
N SER A 65 11.24 14.45 7.74
CA SER A 65 12.26 14.78 8.76
C SER A 65 11.87 14.45 10.22
N SER A 66 10.85 13.61 10.45
CA SER A 66 10.53 13.03 11.75
C SER A 66 9.64 11.78 11.60
N PRO A 67 10.14 10.57 11.91
CA PRO A 67 9.33 9.35 12.01
C PRO A 67 8.12 9.49 12.96
N LEU A 68 8.21 10.38 13.96
CA LEU A 68 7.10 10.67 14.89
C LEU A 68 5.91 11.34 14.19
N ARG A 69 6.12 12.04 13.07
CA ARG A 69 5.02 12.60 12.25
C ARG A 69 4.23 11.53 11.53
N ALA A 70 4.84 10.40 11.15
CA ALA A 70 4.11 9.28 10.57
C ALA A 70 3.15 8.65 11.59
N PHE A 71 3.58 8.49 12.85
CA PHE A 71 2.70 8.07 13.95
C PHE A 71 1.60 9.10 14.25
N ASN A 72 1.91 10.40 14.19
CA ASN A 72 0.88 11.44 14.34
C ASN A 72 -0.09 11.51 13.15
N ALA A 73 0.32 11.11 11.94
CA ALA A 73 -0.57 10.96 10.79
C ALA A 73 -1.54 9.79 11.01
N LEU A 74 -1.07 8.65 11.55
CA LEU A 74 -1.95 7.55 11.96
C LEU A 74 -3.00 7.99 13.00
N ASN A 75 -2.66 8.94 13.90
CA ASN A 75 -3.59 9.53 14.87
C ASN A 75 -4.51 10.63 14.28
N GLN A 76 -4.26 11.09 13.06
CA GLN A 76 -5.08 12.07 12.31
C GLN A 76 -5.81 11.39 11.15
N PHE A 77 -6.37 10.21 11.41
CA PHE A 77 -7.21 9.52 10.45
C PHE A 77 -8.40 10.40 10.03
N GLY A 78 -8.58 10.60 8.72
CA GLY A 78 -9.74 11.30 8.15
C GLY A 78 -9.63 12.82 7.97
N SER A 79 -8.53 13.48 8.36
CA SER A 79 -8.39 14.95 8.21
C SER A 79 -7.75 15.41 6.89
N ALA A 80 -6.94 14.56 6.25
CA ALA A 80 -6.26 14.87 4.98
C ALA A 80 -6.03 13.61 4.15
N TRP A 81 -6.13 13.73 2.81
CA TRP A 81 -5.91 12.60 1.88
C TRP A 81 -4.51 11.98 2.01
N LEU A 82 -3.49 12.80 2.28
CA LEU A 82 -2.12 12.33 2.55
C LEU A 82 -2.03 11.45 3.81
N SER A 83 -2.83 11.75 4.84
CA SER A 83 -2.91 10.94 6.06
C SER A 83 -3.57 9.59 5.78
N ASN A 84 -4.66 9.61 5.00
CA ASN A 84 -5.37 8.40 4.58
C ASN A 84 -4.47 7.49 3.74
N GLU A 85 -3.64 8.05 2.85
CA GLU A 85 -2.67 7.28 2.06
C GLU A 85 -1.71 6.47 2.94
N ILE A 86 -1.07 7.14 3.91
CA ILE A 86 -0.12 6.48 4.83
C ILE A 86 -0.85 5.41 5.65
N PHE A 87 -2.04 5.71 6.17
CA PHE A 87 -2.83 4.79 6.97
C PHE A 87 -3.23 3.54 6.18
N PHE A 88 -3.84 3.70 5.01
CA PHE A 88 -4.30 2.56 4.21
C PHE A 88 -3.14 1.75 3.64
N GLY A 89 -2.04 2.40 3.27
CA GLY A 89 -0.81 1.70 2.89
C GLY A 89 -0.28 0.84 4.03
N ALA A 90 -0.17 1.40 5.24
CA ALA A 90 0.35 0.69 6.41
C ALA A 90 -0.59 -0.46 6.81
N ALA A 91 -1.90 -0.23 6.76
CA ALA A 91 -2.90 -1.26 7.01
C ALA A 91 -2.83 -2.39 5.98
N PHE A 92 -2.71 -2.08 4.69
CA PHE A 92 -2.50 -3.06 3.63
C PHE A 92 -1.25 -3.92 3.89
N PHE A 93 -0.13 -3.27 4.20
CA PHE A 93 1.13 -3.95 4.50
C PHE A 93 1.04 -4.85 5.74
N ALA A 94 0.42 -4.35 6.82
CA ALA A 94 0.25 -5.12 8.04
C ALA A 94 -0.67 -6.33 7.86
N VAL A 95 -1.86 -6.14 7.25
CA VAL A 95 -2.85 -7.21 7.09
C VAL A 95 -2.39 -8.24 6.06
N GLY A 96 -1.89 -7.80 4.90
CA GLY A 96 -1.39 -8.71 3.88
C GLY A 96 -0.08 -9.39 4.28
N GLY A 97 0.82 -8.66 4.94
CA GLY A 97 2.05 -9.21 5.49
C GLY A 97 1.78 -10.23 6.60
N LEU A 98 0.80 -9.98 7.47
CA LEU A 98 0.35 -10.93 8.49
C LEU A 98 -0.24 -12.19 7.86
N GLN A 99 -1.09 -12.05 6.85
CA GLN A 99 -1.66 -13.17 6.10
C GLN A 99 -0.55 -14.07 5.53
N TRP A 100 0.41 -13.45 4.85
CA TRP A 100 1.57 -14.14 4.30
C TRP A 100 2.43 -14.80 5.39
N LEU A 101 2.73 -14.10 6.48
CA LEU A 101 3.55 -14.62 7.58
C LEU A 101 2.88 -15.82 8.25
N LEU A 102 1.58 -15.73 8.53
CA LEU A 102 0.80 -16.84 9.05
C LEU A 102 0.84 -18.03 8.10
N SER A 103 0.74 -17.80 6.79
CA SER A 103 0.85 -18.85 5.78
C SER A 103 2.23 -19.51 5.83
N VAL A 104 3.32 -18.73 5.84
CA VAL A 104 4.70 -19.24 5.92
C VAL A 104 4.94 -20.06 7.19
N LEU A 105 4.42 -19.60 8.33
CA LEU A 105 4.52 -20.31 9.61
C LEU A 105 3.59 -21.53 9.70
N ASN A 106 2.79 -21.80 8.67
CA ASN A 106 1.71 -22.80 8.68
C ASN A 106 0.77 -22.63 9.88
N LYS A 107 0.50 -21.37 10.25
CA LYS A 107 -0.39 -20.96 11.34
C LYS A 107 -1.66 -20.30 10.80
N GLY A 108 -2.76 -20.50 11.52
CA GLY A 108 -4.06 -19.97 11.14
C GLY A 108 -4.81 -20.88 10.17
N GLY A 109 -6.08 -21.14 10.46
CA GLY A 109 -6.93 -21.97 9.60
C GLY A 109 -7.27 -21.31 8.26
N ALA A 110 -7.80 -22.09 7.32
CA ALA A 110 -8.19 -21.62 5.99
C ALA A 110 -9.18 -20.43 6.03
N ALA A 111 -10.09 -20.43 7.02
CA ALA A 111 -11.03 -19.32 7.23
C ALA A 111 -10.30 -18.00 7.56
N LEU A 112 -9.31 -18.04 8.47
CA LEU A 112 -8.54 -16.85 8.83
C LEU A 112 -7.71 -16.34 7.65
N GLN A 113 -7.05 -17.24 6.92
CA GLN A 113 -6.29 -16.90 5.72
C GLN A 113 -7.17 -16.21 4.67
N LYS A 114 -8.38 -16.73 4.45
CA LYS A 114 -9.35 -16.16 3.51
C LYS A 114 -9.86 -14.79 3.96
N ILE A 115 -10.18 -14.63 5.25
CA ILE A 115 -10.62 -13.33 5.82
C ILE A 115 -9.52 -12.29 5.65
N LEU A 116 -8.28 -12.60 6.05
CA LEU A 116 -7.17 -11.67 5.94
C LEU A 116 -6.85 -11.33 4.49
N MET A 117 -6.98 -12.30 3.58
CA MET A 117 -6.81 -12.07 2.16
C MET A 117 -7.83 -11.06 1.62
N PHE A 118 -9.12 -11.26 1.87
CA PHE A 118 -10.15 -10.31 1.44
C PHE A 118 -9.97 -8.93 2.08
N ALA A 119 -9.61 -8.89 3.36
CA ALA A 119 -9.32 -7.63 4.04
C ALA A 119 -8.14 -6.89 3.40
N ALA A 120 -7.04 -7.59 3.11
CA ALA A 120 -5.88 -7.02 2.41
C ALA A 120 -6.23 -6.57 0.99
N MET A 121 -7.02 -7.34 0.22
CA MET A 121 -7.48 -6.91 -1.10
C MET A 121 -8.28 -5.61 -1.03
N ALA A 122 -9.23 -5.51 -0.10
CA ALA A 122 -10.02 -4.29 0.09
C ALA A 122 -9.14 -3.10 0.51
N LEU A 123 -8.23 -3.30 1.45
CA LEU A 123 -7.28 -2.27 1.88
C LEU A 123 -6.38 -1.80 0.74
N GLY A 124 -5.91 -2.71 -0.12
CA GLY A 124 -5.12 -2.36 -1.30
C GLY A 124 -5.89 -1.48 -2.27
N VAL A 125 -7.16 -1.78 -2.53
CA VAL A 125 -8.03 -0.95 -3.39
C VAL A 125 -8.26 0.44 -2.78
N VAL A 126 -8.57 0.50 -1.47
CA VAL A 126 -8.78 1.79 -0.78
C VAL A 126 -7.48 2.61 -0.72
N PHE A 127 -6.33 1.95 -0.55
CA PHE A 127 -5.02 2.60 -0.61
C PHE A 127 -4.75 3.20 -1.99
N MET A 128 -5.05 2.48 -3.07
CA MET A 128 -4.96 3.00 -4.44
C MET A 128 -5.89 4.20 -4.66
N TYR A 129 -7.11 4.14 -4.14
CA TYR A 129 -8.04 5.26 -4.16
C TYR A 129 -7.48 6.47 -3.41
N ALA A 130 -6.89 6.28 -2.23
CA ALA A 130 -6.26 7.36 -1.47
C ALA A 130 -5.10 8.01 -2.26
N MET A 131 -4.24 7.21 -2.90
CA MET A 131 -3.16 7.74 -3.75
C MET A 131 -3.71 8.58 -4.91
N ILE A 132 -4.79 8.17 -5.57
CA ILE A 132 -5.42 8.97 -6.64
C ILE A 132 -5.90 10.31 -6.09
N ASN A 133 -6.53 10.33 -4.91
CA ASN A 133 -7.06 11.56 -4.31
C ASN A 133 -5.96 12.54 -3.91
N VAL A 134 -4.76 12.07 -3.53
CA VAL A 134 -3.62 12.96 -3.26
C VAL A 134 -3.23 13.77 -4.51
N TYR A 135 -3.32 13.19 -5.71
CA TYR A 135 -3.09 13.89 -6.97
C TYR A 135 -4.25 14.77 -7.43
N MET A 136 -5.45 14.57 -6.89
CA MET A 136 -6.66 15.33 -7.23
C MET A 136 -6.89 16.53 -6.30
N ILE A 137 -6.00 16.76 -5.31
CA ILE A 137 -6.04 18.00 -4.53
C ILE A 137 -5.79 19.15 -5.49
N ASP A 138 -6.68 20.15 -5.48
CA ASP A 138 -6.53 21.40 -6.23
C ASP A 138 -5.22 22.08 -5.84
N THR A 139 -4.14 21.80 -6.58
CA THR A 139 -3.02 22.72 -6.65
C THR A 139 -3.53 23.93 -7.40
N VAL A 140 -3.57 25.07 -6.72
CA VAL A 140 -3.99 26.36 -7.27
C VAL A 140 -3.43 26.51 -8.69
N LEU A 141 -4.32 26.69 -9.67
CA LEU A 141 -4.00 26.89 -11.10
C LEU A 141 -2.76 27.78 -11.27
N PRO A 142 -1.73 27.38 -12.04
CA PRO A 142 -0.81 28.35 -12.62
C PRO A 142 -1.57 29.08 -13.74
N GLY A 143 -2.38 30.07 -13.36
CA GLY A 143 -3.32 30.70 -14.28
C GLY A 143 -3.83 32.09 -13.88
N THR A 144 -3.21 32.76 -12.89
CA THR A 144 -3.45 34.18 -12.62
C THR A 144 -2.21 35.04 -12.89
N THR A 145 -1.60 34.88 -14.06
CA THR A 145 -0.94 36.03 -14.69
C THR A 145 -1.97 36.76 -15.53
N SER A 146 -2.70 37.68 -14.90
CA SER A 146 -3.53 38.64 -15.61
C SER A 146 -2.66 39.44 -16.58
N ILE A 147 -2.81 39.20 -17.88
CA ILE A 147 -2.29 40.10 -18.91
C ILE A 147 -3.23 41.31 -18.95
N PRO A 148 -2.75 42.55 -18.76
CA PRO A 148 -3.59 43.72 -18.85
C PRO A 148 -4.07 43.90 -20.30
N GLN A 149 -5.39 44.10 -20.48
CA GLN A 149 -5.97 44.66 -21.70
C GLN A 149 -5.80 46.18 -21.69
#